data_AF-A0A817G266-F1
#
_entry.id   AF-A0A817G266-F1
#
_cell.length_a   1.000
_cell.length_b   1.000
_cell.length_c   1.000
_cell.angle_alpha   90.00
_cell.angle_beta   90.00
_cell.angle_gamma   90.00
#
_symmetry.space_group_name_H-M   'P 1'
#
loop_
_entity.id
_entity.type
_entity.pdbx_description
1 polymer ?
#
loop_
_entity_poly.entity_id
_entity_poly.type
_entity_poly.pdbx_seq_one_letter_code
_entity_poly.pdbx_strand_id
1 'polypeptide(L)'
;MTTQSSTRSQCRTKFIHFIENLNLYDDDDELTLTEQLFSTRFFIILLSIALLIILLFTIIIPQTRSVTVVSPSFNDFENIVNIYKTKVICRCSQTSIPYSQFVSLNPRFHELCSSDFISEEWFSSLFNVNTRNYYPLDFRLMASAQFQILSILCRMSRQAVIDALKQFTTTTISSLTALSRDVLSTYLDMSIE
;
A
#
# COMPACT_ATOMS: atom_id res chain seq x y z
N MET A 1 -43.60 -44.11 20.28
CA MET A 1 -42.22 -43.55 20.24
C MET A 1 -41.65 -43.55 21.66
N THR A 2 -41.13 -44.67 22.17
CA THR A 2 -40.68 -44.79 23.59
C THR A 2 -39.48 -45.74 23.79
N THR A 3 -38.86 -46.25 22.72
CA THR A 3 -37.79 -47.26 22.79
C THR A 3 -36.37 -46.69 22.85
N GLN A 4 -36.19 -45.38 22.65
CA GLN A 4 -34.87 -44.74 22.55
C GLN A 4 -34.27 -44.31 23.92
N SER A 5 -35.10 -44.18 24.97
CA SER A 5 -34.63 -43.81 26.31
C SER A 5 -34.02 -45.01 27.08
N SER A 6 -34.51 -46.22 26.84
CA SER A 6 -34.10 -47.45 27.55
C SER A 6 -32.72 -47.97 27.15
N THR A 7 -32.32 -47.79 25.89
CA THR A 7 -31.01 -48.25 25.38
C THR A 7 -29.86 -47.33 25.82
N ARG A 8 -30.15 -46.03 25.94
CA ARG A 8 -29.16 -45.02 26.37
C ARG A 8 -28.78 -45.17 27.84
N SER A 9 -29.74 -45.50 28.72
CA SER A 9 -29.46 -45.79 30.14
C SER A 9 -28.64 -47.06 30.30
N GLN A 10 -28.97 -48.12 29.56
CA GLN A 10 -28.30 -49.42 29.65
C GLN A 10 -26.84 -49.38 29.15
N CYS A 11 -26.56 -48.65 28.07
CA CYS A 11 -25.18 -48.41 27.61
C CYS A 11 -24.37 -47.59 28.61
N ARG A 12 -24.97 -46.57 29.24
CA ARG A 12 -24.30 -45.75 30.25
C ARG A 12 -23.91 -46.59 31.48
N THR A 13 -24.79 -47.46 31.95
CA THR A 13 -24.50 -48.34 33.10
C THR A 13 -23.39 -49.34 32.79
N LYS A 14 -23.39 -49.94 31.59
CA LYS A 14 -22.30 -50.84 31.15
C LYS A 14 -20.96 -50.12 31.03
N PHE A 15 -20.96 -48.89 30.52
CA PHE A 15 -19.75 -48.09 30.39
C PHE A 15 -19.19 -47.67 31.76
N ILE A 16 -20.04 -47.24 32.69
CA ILE A 16 -19.62 -46.91 34.06
C ILE A 16 -19.02 -48.14 34.74
N HIS A 17 -19.67 -49.30 34.64
CA HIS A 17 -19.17 -50.54 35.20
C HIS A 17 -17.84 -51.01 34.58
N PHE A 18 -17.64 -50.75 33.29
CA PHE A 18 -16.36 -51.03 32.62
C PHE A 18 -15.24 -50.10 33.13
N ILE A 19 -15.53 -48.82 33.33
CA ILE A 19 -14.58 -47.85 33.87
C ILE A 19 -14.25 -48.12 35.35
N GLU A 20 -15.24 -48.54 36.15
CA GLU A 20 -15.04 -48.84 37.58
C GLU A 20 -14.16 -50.06 37.82
N ASN A 21 -14.19 -51.03 36.90
CA ASN A 21 -13.40 -52.27 36.96
C ASN A 21 -12.12 -52.22 36.10
N LEU A 22 -11.80 -51.07 35.51
CA LEU A 22 -10.59 -50.94 34.71
C LEU A 22 -9.37 -50.99 35.63
N ASN A 23 -8.47 -51.95 35.37
CA ASN A 23 -7.18 -52.06 36.01
C ASN A 23 -6.09 -52.08 34.93
N LEU A 24 -5.29 -51.02 34.83
CA LEU A 24 -4.22 -50.91 33.84
C LEU A 24 -2.92 -51.59 34.29
N TYR A 25 -2.86 -52.04 35.55
CA TYR A 25 -1.67 -52.63 36.18
C TYR A 25 -1.93 -54.07 36.66
N ASP A 26 -2.79 -54.81 35.95
CA ASP A 26 -3.25 -56.17 36.33
C ASP A 26 -2.14 -57.23 36.32
N ASP A 27 -1.05 -56.99 35.57
CA ASP A 27 0.07 -57.91 35.43
C ASP A 27 1.20 -57.68 36.46
N ASP A 28 1.00 -56.81 37.45
CA ASP A 28 2.04 -56.41 38.42
C ASP A 28 1.89 -57.18 39.75
N ASP A 29 2.54 -58.35 39.83
CA ASP A 29 2.48 -59.27 40.98
C ASP A 29 3.05 -58.70 42.29
N GLU A 30 3.82 -57.61 42.21
CA GLU A 30 4.40 -56.93 43.37
C GLU A 30 3.40 -55.99 44.07
N LEU A 31 2.32 -55.57 43.39
CA LEU A 31 1.33 -54.63 43.89
C LEU A 31 0.06 -55.35 44.36
N THR A 32 -0.53 -54.86 45.46
CA THR A 32 -1.86 -55.32 45.85
C THR A 32 -2.93 -54.81 44.88
N LEU A 33 -4.02 -55.56 44.70
CA LEU A 33 -5.15 -55.15 43.84
C LEU A 33 -5.64 -53.72 44.14
N THR A 34 -5.62 -53.31 45.41
CA THR A 34 -5.97 -51.94 45.83
C THR A 34 -5.00 -50.88 45.31
N GLU A 35 -3.70 -51.17 45.29
CA GLU A 35 -2.67 -50.27 44.78
C GLU A 35 -2.74 -50.17 43.25
N GLN A 36 -2.97 -51.29 42.57
CA GLN A 36 -3.18 -51.33 41.12
C GLN A 36 -4.40 -50.49 40.68
N LEU A 37 -5.54 -50.63 41.38
CA LEU A 37 -6.75 -49.85 41.13
C LEU A 37 -6.55 -48.36 41.45
N PHE A 38 -5.83 -48.02 42.53
CA PHE A 38 -5.53 -46.62 42.88
C PHE A 38 -4.60 -45.96 41.85
N SER A 39 -3.54 -46.66 41.45
CA SER A 39 -2.60 -46.22 40.40
C SER A 39 -3.32 -46.01 39.07
N THR A 40 -4.20 -46.94 38.67
CA THR A 40 -5.03 -46.82 37.47
C THR A 40 -5.89 -45.54 37.49
N ARG A 41 -6.59 -45.28 38.61
CA ARG A 41 -7.42 -44.07 38.75
C ARG A 41 -6.59 -42.80 38.72
N PHE A 42 -5.46 -42.78 39.41
CA PHE A 42 -4.54 -41.65 39.44
C PHE A 42 -3.96 -41.35 38.04
N PHE A 43 -3.54 -42.39 37.32
CA PHE A 43 -3.08 -42.29 35.94
C PHE A 43 -4.14 -41.71 35.01
N ILE A 44 -5.39 -42.20 35.07
CA ILE A 44 -6.49 -41.70 34.24
C ILE A 44 -6.79 -40.22 34.54
N ILE A 45 -6.76 -39.82 35.81
CA ILE A 45 -6.97 -38.41 36.20
C ILE A 45 -5.84 -37.54 35.63
N LEU A 46 -4.58 -37.95 35.81
CA LEU A 46 -3.43 -37.22 35.26
C LEU A 46 -3.48 -37.13 33.74
N LEU A 47 -3.78 -38.23 33.06
CA LEU A 47 -3.94 -38.28 31.61
C LEU A 47 -5.04 -37.33 31.15
N SER A 48 -6.17 -37.31 31.85
CA SER A 48 -7.29 -36.41 31.54
C SER A 48 -6.90 -34.94 31.72
N ILE A 49 -6.16 -34.61 32.78
CA ILE A 49 -5.64 -33.26 33.02
C ILE A 49 -4.64 -32.86 31.92
N ALA A 50 -3.71 -33.74 31.54
CA ALA A 50 -2.73 -33.48 30.49
C ALA A 50 -3.41 -33.23 29.13
N LEU A 51 -4.40 -34.05 28.76
CA LEU A 51 -5.18 -33.87 27.54
C LEU A 51 -5.98 -32.57 27.55
N LEU A 52 -6.55 -32.20 28.71
CA LEU A 52 -7.25 -30.93 28.88
C LEU A 52 -6.32 -29.74 28.67
N ILE A 53 -5.10 -29.78 29.23
CA ILE A 53 -4.09 -28.74 29.03
C ILE A 53 -3.75 -28.59 27.55
N ILE A 54 -3.47 -29.69 26.84
CA ILE A 54 -3.16 -29.68 25.40
C ILE A 54 -4.31 -29.07 24.59
N LEU A 55 -5.55 -29.45 24.91
CA LEU A 55 -6.74 -28.91 24.24
C LEU A 55 -6.86 -27.40 24.46
N LEU A 56 -6.69 -26.93 25.70
CA LEU A 56 -6.73 -25.52 26.04
C LEU A 56 -5.65 -24.73 25.29
N PHE A 57 -4.42 -25.23 25.24
CA PHE A 57 -3.35 -24.61 24.48
C PHE A 57 -3.69 -24.47 22.99
N THR A 58 -4.31 -25.49 22.41
CA THR A 58 -4.69 -25.49 20.98
C THR A 58 -5.79 -24.47 20.69
N ILE A 59 -6.71 -24.24 21.62
CA ILE A 59 -7.81 -23.27 21.47
C ILE A 59 -7.33 -21.83 21.73
N ILE A 60 -6.47 -21.63 22.73
CA ILE A 60 -6.08 -20.29 23.19
C ILE A 60 -5.11 -19.62 22.22
N ILE A 61 -4.24 -20.36 21.54
CA ILE A 61 -3.22 -19.76 20.68
C ILE A 61 -3.86 -19.35 19.33
N PRO A 62 -4.02 -18.04 19.06
CA PRO A 62 -4.57 -17.59 17.80
C PRO A 62 -3.59 -17.90 16.66
N GLN A 63 -4.11 -18.49 15.59
CA GLN A 63 -3.32 -18.77 14.39
C GLN A 63 -3.20 -17.51 13.54
N THR A 64 -1.97 -17.12 13.19
CA THR A 64 -1.76 -16.05 12.22
C THR A 64 -1.96 -16.59 10.82
N ARG A 65 -2.87 -15.97 10.06
CA ARG A 65 -3.11 -16.32 8.66
C ARG A 65 -2.61 -15.20 7.76
N SER A 66 -1.73 -15.55 6.84
CA SER A 66 -1.31 -14.65 5.76
C SER A 66 -2.43 -14.58 4.71
N VAL A 67 -2.87 -13.37 4.39
CA VAL A 67 -3.83 -13.10 3.34
C VAL A 67 -3.15 -12.25 2.27
N THR A 68 -3.23 -12.70 1.02
CA THR A 68 -2.67 -11.97 -0.12
C THR A 68 -3.78 -11.20 -0.80
N VAL A 69 -3.60 -9.88 -0.94
CA VAL A 69 -4.49 -9.00 -1.71
C VAL A 69 -3.78 -8.67 -3.02
N VAL A 70 -4.41 -9.00 -4.14
CA VAL A 70 -3.86 -8.75 -5.48
C VAL A 70 -4.33 -7.39 -5.97
N SER A 71 -3.39 -6.55 -6.39
CA SER A 71 -3.65 -5.22 -6.97
C SER A 71 -4.63 -4.36 -6.14
N PRO A 72 -4.33 -4.07 -4.86
CA PRO A 72 -5.18 -3.21 -4.04
C PRO A 72 -5.28 -1.80 -4.63
N SER A 73 -6.40 -1.11 -4.39
CA SER A 73 -6.45 0.33 -4.66
C SER A 73 -5.51 1.09 -3.73
N PHE A 74 -5.14 2.33 -4.09
CA PHE A 74 -4.27 3.16 -3.24
C PHE A 74 -4.85 3.36 -1.83
N ASN A 75 -6.16 3.58 -1.74
CA ASN A 75 -6.84 3.75 -0.44
C ASN A 75 -6.86 2.44 0.36
N ASP A 76 -7.04 1.29 -0.29
CA ASP A 76 -6.99 0.00 0.39
C ASP A 76 -5.59 -0.27 0.93
N PHE A 77 -4.55 0.04 0.14
CA PHE A 77 -3.16 -0.06 0.58
C PHE A 77 -2.91 0.80 1.83
N GLU A 78 -3.27 2.08 1.81
CA GLU A 78 -3.13 2.97 2.96
C GLU A 78 -3.88 2.45 4.19
N ASN A 79 -5.13 1.99 4.02
CA ASN A 79 -5.91 1.42 5.11
C ASN A 79 -5.26 0.15 5.69
N ILE A 80 -4.78 -0.77 4.84
CA ILE A 80 -4.14 -2.02 5.25
C ILE A 80 -2.82 -1.72 6.00
N VAL A 81 -2.00 -0.81 5.47
CA VAL A 81 -0.76 -0.39 6.13
C VAL A 81 -1.05 0.27 7.47
N ASN A 82 -2.10 1.09 7.58
CA ASN A 82 -2.48 1.71 8.84
C ASN A 82 -2.95 0.69 9.90
N ILE A 83 -3.71 -0.34 9.49
CA ILE A 83 -4.23 -1.37 10.40
C ILE A 83 -3.12 -2.34 10.84
N TYR A 84 -2.33 -2.84 9.90
CA TYR A 84 -1.40 -3.96 10.12
C TYR A 84 0.08 -3.52 10.24
N LYS A 85 0.38 -2.26 9.97
CA LYS A 85 1.70 -1.62 10.14
C LYS A 85 2.82 -2.44 9.51
N THR A 86 3.79 -2.85 10.32
CA THR A 86 5.00 -3.58 9.90
C THR A 86 4.74 -5.03 9.47
N LYS A 87 3.52 -5.55 9.63
CA LYS A 87 3.14 -6.90 9.19
C LYS A 87 2.76 -6.97 7.72
N VAL A 88 2.68 -5.83 7.04
CA VAL A 88 2.33 -5.73 5.62
C VAL A 88 3.59 -5.79 4.78
N ILE A 89 3.62 -6.70 3.80
CA ILE A 89 4.67 -6.77 2.80
C ILE A 89 4.04 -6.47 1.44
N CYS A 90 4.28 -5.27 0.91
CA CYS A 90 3.80 -4.86 -0.40
C CYS A 90 4.96 -4.79 -1.37
N ARG A 91 5.12 -5.82 -2.21
CA ARG A 91 6.10 -5.82 -3.30
C ARG A 91 5.49 -5.16 -4.53
N CYS A 92 6.26 -4.33 -5.22
CA CYS A 92 5.83 -3.76 -6.49
C CYS A 92 5.81 -4.83 -7.58
N SER A 93 4.79 -4.81 -8.45
CA SER A 93 4.77 -5.63 -9.67
C SER A 93 5.76 -5.11 -10.72
N GLN A 94 5.99 -3.80 -10.72
CA GLN A 94 6.99 -3.11 -11.54
C GLN A 94 7.89 -2.31 -10.60
N THR A 95 9.21 -2.52 -10.70
CA THR A 95 10.18 -1.87 -9.83
C THR A 95 10.59 -0.48 -10.30
N SER A 96 10.19 -0.09 -11.51
CA SER A 96 10.49 1.19 -12.13
C SER A 96 9.26 1.67 -12.89
N ILE A 97 8.78 2.87 -12.55
CA ILE A 97 7.56 3.47 -13.12
C ILE A 97 7.91 4.88 -13.60
N PRO A 98 7.69 5.21 -14.88
CA PRO A 98 7.94 6.56 -15.38
C PRO A 98 6.93 7.56 -14.82
N TYR A 99 7.37 8.78 -14.53
CA TYR A 99 6.50 9.84 -13.99
C TYR A 99 5.29 10.14 -14.86
N SER A 100 5.41 9.95 -16.19
CA SER A 100 4.29 10.06 -17.13
C SER A 100 3.06 9.19 -16.80
N GLN A 101 3.21 8.10 -16.03
CA GLN A 101 2.08 7.23 -15.68
C GLN A 101 1.22 7.74 -14.52
N PHE A 102 1.75 8.62 -13.66
CA PHE A 102 1.07 9.03 -12.44
C PHE A 102 1.15 10.53 -12.12
N VAL A 103 1.97 11.29 -12.84
CA VAL A 103 2.07 12.75 -12.72
C VAL A 103 1.56 13.39 -14.01
N SER A 104 0.70 14.39 -13.87
CA SER A 104 0.21 15.21 -14.98
C SER A 104 0.52 16.68 -14.71
N LEU A 105 1.33 17.29 -15.57
CA LEU A 105 1.72 18.69 -15.49
C LEU A 105 1.21 19.43 -16.73
N ASN A 106 0.49 20.54 -16.51
CA ASN A 106 -0.04 21.40 -17.57
C ASN A 106 0.54 22.81 -17.40
N PRO A 107 1.67 23.13 -18.05
CA PRO A 107 2.30 24.44 -17.89
C PRO A 107 1.39 25.55 -18.43
N ARG A 108 1.28 26.63 -17.66
CA ARG A 108 0.61 27.86 -18.08
C ARG A 108 1.65 28.92 -18.34
N PHE A 109 1.66 29.44 -19.57
CA PHE A 109 2.57 30.51 -19.96
C PHE A 109 1.91 31.86 -19.73
N HIS A 110 2.72 32.90 -19.56
CA HIS A 110 2.22 34.26 -19.38
C HIS A 110 1.40 34.71 -20.61
N GLU A 111 0.28 35.40 -20.40
CA GLU A 111 -0.68 35.77 -21.46
C GLU A 111 -0.04 36.62 -22.57
N LEU A 112 0.94 37.45 -22.20
CA LEU A 112 1.81 38.19 -23.10
C LEU A 112 2.44 37.32 -24.20
N CYS A 113 2.82 36.08 -23.88
CA CYS A 113 3.41 35.10 -24.80
C CYS A 113 2.40 34.42 -25.73
N SER A 114 1.13 34.83 -25.66
CA SER A 114 0.05 34.47 -26.58
C SER A 114 -0.71 35.71 -27.10
N SER A 115 -0.17 36.90 -26.84
CA SER A 115 -0.78 38.17 -27.25
C SER A 115 -0.23 38.67 -28.59
N ASP A 116 -0.89 39.68 -29.16
CA ASP A 116 -0.43 40.30 -30.41
C ASP A 116 0.93 40.98 -30.26
N PHE A 117 1.38 41.31 -29.04
CA PHE A 117 2.65 41.99 -28.78
C PHE A 117 3.91 41.19 -29.17
N ILE A 118 3.77 39.88 -29.42
CA ILE A 118 4.87 39.03 -29.90
C ILE A 118 4.73 38.66 -31.39
N SER A 119 3.74 39.24 -32.09
CA SER A 119 3.46 38.96 -33.50
C SER A 119 4.28 39.84 -34.43
N GLU A 120 4.58 39.32 -35.63
CA GLU A 120 5.23 40.08 -36.70
C GLU A 120 4.40 41.28 -37.18
N GLU A 121 3.07 41.17 -37.09
CA GLU A 121 2.14 42.26 -37.43
C GLU A 121 2.32 43.44 -36.48
N TRP A 122 2.39 43.17 -35.17
CA TRP A 122 2.69 44.19 -34.17
C TRP A 122 4.05 44.83 -34.42
N PHE A 123 5.11 44.05 -34.69
CA PHE A 123 6.43 44.61 -34.98
C PHE A 123 6.40 45.54 -36.19
N SER A 124 5.72 45.12 -37.25
CA SER A 124 5.58 45.89 -38.49
C SER A 124 4.81 47.19 -38.28
N SER A 125 3.78 47.18 -37.41
CA SER A 125 2.99 48.37 -37.08
C SER A 125 3.83 49.50 -36.45
N LEU A 126 4.94 49.16 -35.77
CA LEU A 126 5.83 50.12 -35.11
C LEU A 126 6.69 50.92 -36.11
N PHE A 127 6.88 50.42 -37.34
CA PHE A 127 7.70 51.03 -38.39
C PHE A 127 6.90 51.93 -39.37
N ASN A 128 5.70 52.39 -38.98
CA ASN A 128 4.78 53.10 -39.88
C ASN A 128 5.45 54.28 -40.64
N VAL A 129 5.34 54.25 -41.96
CA VAL A 129 6.21 54.96 -42.92
C VAL A 129 5.90 56.46 -43.07
N ASN A 130 4.87 56.98 -42.39
CA ASN A 130 4.35 58.34 -42.58
C ASN A 130 4.77 59.37 -41.53
N THR A 131 5.68 59.04 -40.61
CA THR A 131 6.16 60.00 -39.61
C THR A 131 7.39 60.75 -40.09
N ARG A 132 7.17 61.93 -40.68
CA ARG A 132 8.21 62.82 -41.21
C ARG A 132 9.23 63.32 -40.17
N ASN A 133 8.96 63.19 -38.87
CA ASN A 133 9.82 63.67 -37.79
C ASN A 133 9.86 62.64 -36.65
N TYR A 134 10.80 61.69 -36.68
CA TYR A 134 11.09 60.87 -35.51
C TYR A 134 11.88 61.71 -34.50
N TYR A 135 11.30 61.92 -33.31
CA TYR A 135 12.06 62.46 -32.18
C TYR A 135 13.11 61.41 -31.78
N PRO A 136 14.37 61.77 -31.46
CA PRO A 136 15.40 60.79 -31.06
C PRO A 136 15.02 59.91 -29.85
N LEU A 137 13.99 60.29 -29.10
CA LEU A 137 13.44 59.57 -27.94
C LEU A 137 12.10 58.87 -28.24
N ASP A 138 11.75 58.71 -29.52
CA ASP A 138 10.53 58.00 -29.91
C ASP A 138 10.65 56.52 -29.53
N PHE A 139 9.78 56.10 -28.61
CA PHE A 139 9.70 54.71 -28.14
C PHE A 139 9.69 53.70 -29.29
N ARG A 140 9.05 54.01 -30.43
CA ARG A 140 8.94 53.10 -31.57
C ARG A 140 10.30 52.71 -32.18
N LEU A 141 11.31 53.57 -32.06
CA LEU A 141 12.67 53.29 -32.52
C LEU A 141 13.32 52.14 -31.75
N MET A 142 12.94 51.93 -30.49
CA MET A 142 13.47 50.86 -29.63
C MET A 142 12.45 49.74 -29.38
N ALA A 143 11.15 50.04 -29.48
CA ALA A 143 10.05 49.15 -29.16
C ALA A 143 10.08 47.87 -30.00
N SER A 144 10.33 47.97 -31.31
CA SER A 144 10.35 46.81 -32.19
C SER A 144 11.40 45.79 -31.77
N ALA A 145 12.61 46.24 -31.46
CA ALA A 145 13.67 45.39 -30.93
C ALA A 145 13.31 44.80 -29.56
N GLN A 146 12.69 45.58 -28.67
CA GLN A 146 12.25 45.09 -27.35
C GLN A 146 11.17 44.02 -27.45
N PHE A 147 10.16 44.21 -28.31
CA PHE A 147 9.09 43.23 -28.53
C PHE A 147 9.57 41.98 -29.28
N GLN A 148 10.56 42.10 -30.17
CA GLN A 148 11.24 40.95 -30.77
C GLN A 148 12.00 40.14 -29.72
N ILE A 149 12.75 40.80 -28.83
CA ILE A 149 13.42 40.15 -27.69
C ILE A 149 12.38 39.43 -26.82
N LEU A 150 11.25 40.07 -26.54
CA LEU A 150 10.16 39.47 -25.79
C LEU A 150 9.61 38.20 -26.46
N SER A 151 9.38 38.24 -27.78
CA SER A 151 8.92 37.07 -28.55
C SER A 151 9.91 35.91 -28.47
N ILE A 152 11.21 36.22 -28.58
CA ILE A 152 12.28 35.23 -28.40
C ILE A 152 12.26 34.65 -26.98
N LEU A 153 12.16 35.49 -25.95
CA LEU A 153 12.07 35.05 -24.56
C LEU A 153 10.86 34.16 -24.31
N CYS A 154 9.70 34.51 -24.85
CA CYS A 154 8.49 33.70 -24.78
C CYS A 154 8.66 32.33 -25.44
N ARG A 155 9.30 32.28 -26.61
CA ARG A 155 9.60 31.03 -27.30
C ARG A 155 10.63 30.17 -26.54
N MET A 156 11.72 30.79 -26.07
CA MET A 156 12.78 30.09 -25.36
C MET A 156 12.30 29.55 -24.01
N SER A 157 11.55 30.34 -23.25
CA SER A 157 10.97 29.89 -21.97
C SER A 157 9.98 28.74 -22.20
N ARG A 158 9.11 28.83 -23.21
CA ARG A 158 8.21 27.74 -23.58
C ARG A 158 8.99 26.47 -23.93
N GLN A 159 10.01 26.59 -24.76
CA GLN A 159 10.81 25.45 -25.17
C GLN A 159 11.54 24.82 -23.99
N ALA A 160 12.16 25.63 -23.12
CA ALA A 160 12.84 25.16 -21.91
C ALA A 160 11.89 24.38 -20.99
N VAL A 161 10.65 24.87 -20.80
CA VAL A 161 9.64 24.16 -20.00
C VAL A 161 9.20 22.85 -20.66
N ILE A 162 8.98 22.85 -21.98
CA ILE A 162 8.60 21.63 -22.71
C ILE A 162 9.71 20.58 -22.64
N ASP A 163 10.96 21.00 -22.81
CA ASP A 163 12.12 20.11 -22.76
C ASP A 163 12.33 19.54 -21.35
N ALA A 164 12.22 20.39 -20.31
CA ALA A 164 12.25 19.96 -18.92
C ALA A 164 11.11 18.98 -18.60
N LEU A 165 9.90 19.24 -19.08
CA LEU A 165 8.76 18.36 -18.90
C LEU A 165 8.95 17.02 -19.61
N LYS A 166 9.49 17.03 -20.83
CA LYS A 166 9.84 15.81 -21.56
C LYS A 166 10.87 14.98 -20.81
N GLN A 167 11.91 15.61 -20.28
CA GLN A 167 12.90 14.93 -19.45
C GLN A 167 12.25 14.34 -18.19
N PHE A 168 11.51 15.14 -17.44
CA PHE A 168 10.82 14.74 -16.22
C PHE A 168 9.88 13.54 -16.45
N THR A 169 9.06 13.58 -17.49
CA THR A 169 8.08 12.50 -17.79
C THR A 169 8.73 11.17 -18.18
N THR A 170 9.98 11.20 -18.66
CA THR A 170 10.78 10.00 -18.93
C THR A 170 11.55 9.48 -17.70
N THR A 171 11.77 10.33 -16.70
CA THR A 171 12.38 9.92 -15.44
C THR A 171 11.49 8.90 -14.73
N THR A 172 12.11 7.88 -14.15
CA THR A 172 11.41 6.78 -13.48
C THR A 172 11.66 6.80 -11.97
N ILE A 173 10.60 6.60 -11.19
CA ILE A 173 10.74 6.25 -9.77
C ILE A 173 11.02 4.75 -9.65
N SER A 174 12.03 4.38 -8.85
CA SER A 174 12.39 2.98 -8.64
C SER A 174 12.19 2.57 -7.19
N SER A 175 11.39 1.53 -6.96
CA SER A 175 11.17 0.97 -5.62
C SER A 175 10.80 -0.51 -5.67
N LEU A 176 11.32 -1.27 -4.71
CA LEU A 176 10.96 -2.67 -4.51
C LEU A 176 9.64 -2.85 -3.74
N THR A 177 9.25 -1.81 -2.98
CA THR A 177 8.05 -1.82 -2.14
C THR A 177 7.15 -0.64 -2.43
N ALA A 178 5.85 -0.82 -2.21
CA ALA A 178 4.89 0.27 -2.35
C ALA A 178 5.25 1.43 -1.40
N LEU A 179 5.21 2.65 -1.91
CA LEU A 179 5.51 3.87 -1.16
C LEU A 179 4.21 4.42 -0.57
N SER A 180 4.26 4.86 0.69
CA SER A 180 3.16 5.61 1.30
C SER A 180 3.07 7.01 0.71
N ARG A 181 1.92 7.67 0.92
CA ARG A 181 1.69 9.04 0.46
C ARG A 181 2.81 10.01 0.87
N ASP A 182 3.22 9.98 2.14
CA ASP A 182 4.20 10.92 2.69
C ASP A 182 5.60 10.75 2.07
N VAL A 183 5.98 9.49 1.81
CA VAL A 183 7.26 9.18 1.17
C VAL A 183 7.22 9.60 -0.29
N LEU A 184 6.10 9.34 -0.98
CA LEU A 184 5.93 9.74 -2.37
C LEU A 184 5.94 11.27 -2.53
N SER A 185 5.26 12.02 -1.66
CA SER A 185 5.29 13.49 -1.70
C SER A 185 6.70 14.03 -1.50
N THR A 186 7.44 13.48 -0.53
CA THR A 186 8.83 13.87 -0.29
C THR A 186 9.72 13.62 -1.51
N TYR A 187 9.55 12.46 -2.17
CA TYR A 187 10.26 12.14 -3.41
C TYR A 187 9.96 13.11 -4.56
N LEU A 188 8.69 13.52 -4.68
CA LEU A 188 8.26 14.45 -5.71
C LEU A 188 8.80 15.86 -5.44
N ASP A 189 8.78 16.33 -4.20
CA ASP A 189 9.30 17.65 -3.83
C ASP A 189 10.80 17.75 -4.11
N MET A 190 11.58 16.72 -3.78
CA MET A 190 13.01 16.64 -4.11
C MET A 190 13.30 16.58 -5.62
N SER A 191 12.32 16.16 -6.43
CA SER A 191 12.47 16.06 -7.90
C SER A 191 12.10 17.34 -8.63
N ILE A 192 11.53 18.34 -7.92
CA ILE A 192 11.02 19.60 -8.48
C ILE A 192 11.94 20.79 -8.13
N GLU A 193 12.86 20.65 -7.15
CA GLU A 193 13.99 21.56 -6.93
C GLU A 193 15.12 21.39 -7.98
#